data_AF-A0A3Q2QG82-F1
#
_entry.id   AF-A0A3Q2QG82-F1
#
_cell.length_a   1.000
_cell.length_b   1.000
_cell.length_c   1.000
_cell.angle_alpha   90.00
_cell.angle_beta   90.00
_cell.angle_gamma   90.00
#
_symmetry.space_group_name_H-M   'P 1'
#
loop_
_entity.id
_entity.type
_entity.pdbx_description
1 polymer ?
#
loop_
_entity_poly.entity_id
_entity_poly.type
_entity_poly.pdbx_seq_one_letter_code
_entity_poly.pdbx_strand_id
1 'polypeptide(L)'
;LSRILPYELNLQLTAVLSRLCAFNHPLLDEYLLDPYIHLSPCSRSLFSVLVRVMGELMQRTQQVPSLSERLLDTRRTLLDQNQNTGLEHLTLLQGIIVLEEFCKELAAIAFIKMPLDRDHQNFSSGSESSRTE
;
A
#
# COMPACT_ATOMS: atom_id res chain seq x y z
N LEU A 1 1.83 -3.42 -25.26
CA LEU A 1 1.37 -2.06 -24.90
C LEU A 1 0.87 -2.07 -23.45
N SER A 2 1.67 -1.64 -22.48
CA SER A 2 1.15 -1.30 -21.16
C SER A 2 0.41 0.03 -21.28
N ARG A 3 -0.93 0.01 -21.20
CA ARG A 3 -1.74 1.23 -21.32
C ARG A 3 -1.42 2.12 -20.11
N ILE A 4 -0.83 3.28 -20.34
CA ILE A 4 -0.65 4.29 -19.31
C ILE A 4 -2.04 4.80 -18.93
N LEU A 5 -2.43 4.60 -17.68
CA LEU A 5 -3.71 5.10 -17.16
C LEU A 5 -3.55 6.58 -16.74
N PRO A 6 -4.57 7.42 -16.95
CA PRO A 6 -4.57 8.79 -16.45
C PRO A 6 -4.36 8.85 -14.93
N TYR A 7 -3.70 9.91 -14.45
CA TYR A 7 -3.47 10.14 -13.02
C TYR A 7 -4.74 10.02 -12.18
N GLU A 8 -5.83 10.66 -12.62
CA GLU A 8 -7.14 10.63 -11.96
C GLU A 8 -7.69 9.20 -11.82
N LEU A 9 -7.50 8.37 -12.85
CA LEU A 9 -7.96 6.97 -12.79
C LEU A 9 -7.10 6.14 -11.81
N ASN A 10 -5.80 6.43 -11.73
CA ASN A 10 -4.95 5.79 -10.73
C ASN A 10 -5.38 6.17 -9.31
N LEU A 11 -5.73 7.45 -9.06
CA LEU A 11 -6.28 7.90 -7.77
C LEU A 11 -7.57 7.17 -7.40
N GLN A 12 -8.51 7.06 -8.34
CA GLN A 12 -9.77 6.34 -8.08
C GLN A 12 -9.54 4.86 -7.82
N LEU A 13 -8.63 4.23 -8.58
CA LEU A 13 -8.29 2.82 -8.41
C LEU A 13 -7.65 2.57 -7.04
N THR A 14 -6.68 3.38 -6.63
CA THR A 14 -6.04 3.25 -5.31
C THR A 14 -7.05 3.51 -4.20
N ALA A 15 -7.97 4.45 -4.35
CA ALA A 15 -9.04 4.69 -3.38
C ALA A 15 -10.00 3.48 -3.25
N VAL A 16 -10.36 2.82 -4.35
CA VAL A 16 -11.15 1.57 -4.32
C VAL A 16 -10.39 0.48 -3.59
N LEU A 17 -9.11 0.29 -3.90
CA LEU A 17 -8.26 -0.72 -3.25
C LEU A 17 -8.09 -0.44 -1.76
N SER A 18 -7.87 0.81 -1.34
CA SER A 18 -7.80 1.17 0.08
C SER A 18 -9.09 0.84 0.81
N ARG A 19 -10.26 1.13 0.21
CA ARG A 19 -11.55 0.74 0.80
C ARG A 19 -11.70 -0.78 0.89
N LEU A 20 -11.24 -1.53 -0.11
CA LEU A 20 -11.23 -2.99 -0.07
C LEU A 20 -10.36 -3.53 1.08
N CYS A 21 -9.15 -2.97 1.26
CA CYS A 21 -8.26 -3.33 2.37
C CYS A 21 -8.85 -2.98 3.75
N ALA A 22 -9.67 -1.93 3.84
CA ALA A 22 -10.32 -1.52 5.08
C ALA A 22 -11.48 -2.44 5.51
N PHE A 23 -12.01 -3.30 4.62
CA PHE A 23 -13.03 -4.27 5.02
C PHE A 23 -12.46 -5.33 5.96
N ASN A 24 -13.16 -5.57 7.07
CA ASN A 24 -12.83 -6.63 8.02
C ASN A 24 -13.35 -7.97 7.51
N HIS A 25 -12.62 -8.57 6.56
CA HIS A 25 -12.94 -9.89 6.03
C HIS A 25 -11.65 -10.73 5.86
N PRO A 26 -11.52 -11.90 6.51
CA PRO A 26 -10.28 -12.68 6.53
C PRO A 26 -9.71 -13.00 5.13
N LEU A 27 -10.57 -13.36 4.17
CA LEU A 27 -10.13 -13.67 2.80
C LEU A 27 -9.62 -12.44 2.04
N LEU A 28 -10.10 -11.23 2.37
CA LEU A 28 -9.59 -10.01 1.75
C LEU A 28 -8.22 -9.66 2.34
N ASP A 29 -8.04 -9.86 3.65
CA ASP A 29 -6.75 -9.63 4.31
C ASP A 29 -5.65 -10.52 3.75
N GLU A 30 -5.97 -11.81 3.61
CA GLU A 30 -5.08 -12.80 3.01
C GLU A 30 -4.76 -12.46 1.54
N TYR A 31 -5.78 -12.16 0.73
CA TYR A 31 -5.58 -11.87 -0.69
C TYR A 31 -4.85 -10.55 -0.97
N LEU A 32 -5.01 -9.55 -0.10
CA LEU A 32 -4.49 -8.22 -0.34
C LEU A 32 -3.06 -8.08 0.18
N LEU A 33 -2.82 -8.32 1.47
CA LEU A 33 -1.57 -7.91 2.12
C LEU A 33 -0.75 -9.05 2.73
N ASP A 34 -1.22 -10.30 2.70
CA ASP A 34 -0.42 -11.43 3.17
C ASP A 34 0.72 -11.75 2.17
N PRO A 35 1.99 -11.66 2.58
CA PRO A 35 3.13 -12.00 1.72
C PRO A 35 3.31 -13.51 1.51
N TYR A 36 2.64 -14.36 2.30
CA TYR A 36 2.80 -15.82 2.31
C TYR A 36 1.58 -16.56 1.73
N ILE A 37 0.57 -15.86 1.23
CA ILE A 37 -0.60 -16.48 0.62
C ILE A 37 -0.23 -17.37 -0.58
N HIS A 38 -0.77 -18.58 -0.59
CA HIS A 38 -0.65 -19.50 -1.72
C HIS A 38 -1.78 -19.26 -2.72
N LEU A 39 -1.44 -18.60 -3.82
CA LEU A 39 -2.36 -18.29 -4.90
C LEU A 39 -2.17 -19.23 -6.09
N SER A 40 -3.23 -19.42 -6.88
CA SER A 40 -3.15 -20.14 -8.16
C SER A 40 -2.12 -19.47 -9.10
N PRO A 41 -1.52 -20.20 -10.06
CA PRO A 41 -0.42 -19.70 -10.90
C PRO A 41 -0.73 -18.43 -11.72
N CYS A 42 -2.01 -18.10 -11.89
CA CYS A 42 -2.44 -16.91 -12.65
C CYS A 42 -2.99 -15.78 -11.77
N SER A 43 -3.14 -16.01 -10.46
CA SER A 43 -3.59 -14.99 -9.51
C SER A 43 -2.41 -14.26 -8.88
N ARG A 44 -2.61 -12.99 -8.59
CA ARG A 44 -1.63 -12.13 -7.93
C ARG A 44 -2.31 -11.45 -6.75
N SER A 45 -1.71 -11.52 -5.57
CA SER A 45 -2.12 -10.72 -4.43
C SER A 45 -1.76 -9.26 -4.67
N LEU A 46 -2.43 -8.34 -4.00
CA LEU A 46 -2.06 -6.92 -4.05
C LEU A 46 -0.60 -6.73 -3.59
N PHE A 47 -0.15 -7.44 -2.54
CA PHE A 47 1.24 -7.47 -2.10
C PHE A 47 2.21 -7.83 -3.25
N SER A 48 1.97 -8.92 -3.97
CA SER A 48 2.86 -9.35 -5.06
C SER A 48 2.90 -8.35 -6.21
N VAL A 49 1.77 -7.68 -6.49
CA VAL A 49 1.70 -6.60 -7.49
C VAL A 49 2.51 -5.39 -7.02
N LEU A 50 2.37 -4.97 -5.76
CA LEU A 50 3.10 -3.85 -5.19
C LEU A 50 4.62 -4.08 -5.21
N VAL A 51 5.09 -5.26 -4.79
CA VAL A 51 6.51 -5.62 -4.84
C VAL A 51 7.05 -5.55 -6.26
N ARG A 52 6.30 -6.07 -7.24
CA ARG A 52 6.68 -6.00 -8.66
C ARG A 52 6.74 -4.56 -9.16
N VAL A 53 5.72 -3.74 -8.87
CA VAL A 53 5.67 -2.33 -9.27
C VAL A 53 6.83 -1.56 -8.64
N MET A 54 7.12 -1.78 -7.36
CA MET A 54 8.28 -1.17 -6.70
C MET A 54 9.60 -1.56 -7.38
N GLY A 55 9.79 -2.84 -7.71
CA GLY A 55 10.98 -3.29 -8.43
C GLY A 55 11.14 -2.62 -9.80
N GLU A 56 10.07 -2.53 -10.58
CA GLU A 56 10.06 -1.84 -11.88
C GLU A 56 10.32 -0.33 -11.72
N LEU A 57 9.77 0.30 -10.69
CA LEU A 57 9.97 1.73 -10.40
C LEU A 57 11.41 2.01 -9.96
N MET A 58 11.99 1.19 -9.09
CA MET A 58 13.38 1.36 -8.63
C MET A 58 14.36 1.41 -9.80
N GLN A 59 14.14 0.61 -10.85
CA GLN A 59 14.98 0.65 -12.04
C GLN A 59 14.79 1.92 -12.85
N ARG A 60 13.55 2.38 -13.02
CA ARG A 60 13.23 3.58 -13.81
C ARG A 60 13.64 4.86 -13.11
N THR A 61 13.58 4.92 -11.78
CA THR A 61 13.98 6.10 -11.00
C THR A 61 15.47 6.39 -11.08
N GLN A 62 16.31 5.36 -11.27
CA GLN A 62 17.76 5.57 -11.49
C GLN A 62 18.05 6.39 -12.75
N GLN A 63 17.13 6.41 -13.71
CA GLN A 63 17.30 7.15 -14.97
C GLN A 63 16.81 8.61 -14.86
N VAL A 64 16.24 9.01 -13.72
CA VAL A 64 15.67 10.33 -13.50
C VAL A 64 16.63 11.19 -12.66
N PRO A 65 17.32 12.17 -13.26
CA PRO A 65 18.16 13.09 -12.50
C PRO A 65 17.31 13.98 -11.59
N SER A 66 17.88 14.42 -10.47
CA SER A 66 17.23 15.29 -9.49
C SER A 66 15.83 14.82 -9.07
N LEU A 67 15.65 13.50 -8.89
CA LEU A 67 14.35 12.88 -8.62
C LEU A 67 13.58 13.56 -7.48
N SER A 68 14.26 13.87 -6.37
CA SER A 68 13.63 14.49 -5.20
C SER A 68 13.01 15.86 -5.52
N GLU A 69 13.78 16.73 -6.17
CA GLU A 69 13.31 18.07 -6.60
C GLU A 69 12.13 17.96 -7.56
N ARG A 70 12.24 17.07 -8.55
CA ARG A 70 11.18 16.83 -9.54
C ARG A 70 9.91 16.28 -8.92
N LEU A 71 10.01 15.44 -7.89
CA LEU A 71 8.85 14.96 -7.14
C LEU A 71 8.20 16.10 -6.35
N LEU A 72 8.98 17.01 -5.76
CA LEU A 72 8.44 18.19 -5.08
C LEU A 72 7.69 19.11 -6.06
N ASP A 73 8.29 19.38 -7.23
CA ASP A 73 7.66 20.22 -8.25
C ASP A 73 6.42 19.57 -8.86
N THR A 74 6.44 18.25 -9.05
CA THR A 74 5.26 17.50 -9.49
C THR A 74 4.15 17.59 -8.44
N ARG A 75 4.45 17.45 -7.14
CA ARG A 75 3.44 17.60 -6.07
C ARG A 75 2.83 19.00 -6.06
N ARG A 76 3.64 20.05 -6.19
CA ARG A 76 3.15 21.44 -6.30
C ARG A 76 2.23 21.60 -7.50
N THR A 77 2.64 21.09 -8.66
CA THR A 77 1.84 21.14 -9.89
C THR A 77 0.50 20.43 -9.75
N LEU A 78 0.48 19.26 -9.08
CA LEU A 78 -0.75 18.52 -8.80
C LEU A 78 -1.71 19.28 -7.87
N LEU A 79 -1.17 20.05 -6.92
CA LEU A 79 -1.96 20.88 -6.00
C LEU A 79 -2.50 22.16 -6.66
N ASP A 80 -1.70 22.81 -7.50
CA ASP A 80 -2.04 24.09 -8.12
C ASP A 80 -3.01 23.98 -9.30
N GLN A 81 -3.41 22.76 -9.71
CA GLN A 81 -4.27 22.47 -10.88
C GLN A 81 -3.79 23.10 -12.20
N ASN A 82 -2.57 23.64 -12.23
CA ASN A 82 -1.99 24.28 -13.40
C ASN A 82 -1.45 23.21 -14.33
N GLN A 83 -2.22 22.93 -15.38
CA GLN A 83 -1.84 22.04 -16.48
C GLN A 83 -0.82 22.73 -17.39
N ASN A 84 0.40 22.98 -16.90
CA ASN A 84 1.51 23.25 -17.79
C ASN A 84 2.81 23.15 -17.03
N THR A 85 3.51 22.05 -17.25
CA THR A 85 4.95 22.07 -17.46
C THR A 85 5.32 20.79 -18.18
N GLY A 86 6.07 20.90 -19.27
CA GLY A 86 6.63 19.76 -20.02
C GLY A 86 7.70 19.03 -19.21
N LEU A 87 7.36 18.63 -17.98
CA LEU A 87 8.21 17.83 -17.12
C LEU A 87 8.40 16.48 -17.80
N GLU A 88 9.63 16.19 -18.20
CA GLU A 88 9.97 14.85 -18.66
C GLU A 88 9.58 13.86 -17.55
N HIS A 89 9.24 12.62 -17.90
CA HIS A 89 8.85 11.61 -16.93
C HIS A 89 7.62 11.96 -16.05
N LEU A 90 6.80 12.96 -16.37
CA LEU A 90 5.66 13.38 -15.56
C LEU A 90 4.78 12.21 -15.11
N THR A 91 4.44 11.30 -16.03
CA THR A 91 3.67 10.09 -15.73
C THR A 91 4.33 9.20 -14.68
N LEU A 92 5.65 9.03 -14.75
CA LEU A 92 6.41 8.23 -13.78
C LEU A 92 6.41 8.92 -12.41
N LEU A 93 6.65 10.22 -12.38
CA LEU A 93 6.66 11.02 -11.14
C LEU A 93 5.29 11.01 -10.46
N GLN A 94 4.22 11.20 -11.24
CA GLN A 94 2.85 11.06 -10.78
C GLN A 94 2.57 9.65 -10.23
N GLY A 95 3.01 8.61 -10.93
CA GLY A 95 2.87 7.22 -10.49
C GLY A 95 3.59 6.95 -9.15
N ILE A 96 4.79 7.51 -8.97
CA ILE A 96 5.54 7.41 -7.70
C ILE A 96 4.77 8.08 -6.56
N ILE A 97 4.24 9.28 -6.78
CA ILE A 97 3.45 10.01 -5.77
C ILE A 97 2.20 9.20 -5.39
N VAL A 98 1.45 8.69 -6.38
CA VAL A 98 0.27 7.86 -6.12
C VAL A 98 0.64 6.61 -5.32
N LEU A 99 1.73 5.93 -5.68
CA LEU A 99 2.17 4.73 -4.98
C LEU A 99 2.59 5.04 -3.54
N GLU A 100 3.32 6.12 -3.32
CA GLU A 100 3.73 6.56 -1.98
C GLU A 100 2.52 6.82 -1.08
N GLU A 101 1.54 7.60 -1.56
CA GLU A 101 0.34 7.91 -0.80
C GLU A 101 -0.51 6.65 -0.56
N PHE A 102 -0.62 5.77 -1.56
CA PHE A 102 -1.33 4.51 -1.40
C PHE A 102 -0.67 3.60 -0.35
N CYS A 103 0.65 3.49 -0.32
CA CYS A 103 1.36 2.71 0.69
C CYS A 103 1.17 3.26 2.11
N LYS A 104 1.14 4.59 2.28
CA LYS A 104 0.84 5.22 3.58
C LYS A 104 -0.57 4.87 4.06
N GLU A 105 -1.55 4.95 3.17
CA GLU A 105 -2.94 4.58 3.45
C GLU A 105 -3.06 3.10 3.85
N LEU A 106 -2.42 2.19 3.10
CA LEU A 106 -2.37 0.77 3.45
C LEU A 106 -1.74 0.51 4.81
N ALA A 107 -0.64 1.21 5.13
CA ALA A 107 0.02 1.11 6.43
C ALA A 107 -0.89 1.59 7.57
N ALA A 108 -1.63 2.69 7.38
CA ALA A 108 -2.60 3.18 8.35
C ALA A 108 -3.73 2.17 8.57
N ILE A 109 -4.29 1.59 7.51
CA ILE A 109 -5.31 0.55 7.59
C ILE A 109 -4.78 -0.67 8.37
N ALA A 110 -3.59 -1.16 8.02
CA ALA A 110 -2.98 -2.31 8.70
C ALA A 110 -2.74 -2.04 10.19
N PHE A 111 -2.28 -0.83 10.54
CA PHE A 111 -2.08 -0.41 11.93
C PHE A 111 -3.39 -0.43 12.73
N ILE A 112 -4.50 0.03 12.14
CA ILE A 112 -5.83 0.04 12.79
C ILE A 112 -6.36 -1.38 12.99
N LYS A 113 -6.11 -2.29 12.05
CA LYS A 113 -6.59 -3.68 12.09
C LYS A 113 -5.78 -4.56 13.04
N MET A 114 -4.61 -4.12 13.48
CA MET A 114 -3.78 -4.87 14.42
C MET A 114 -4.52 -5.00 15.77
N PRO A 115 -4.85 -6.22 16.23
CA PRO A 115 -5.49 -6.40 17.52
C PRO A 115 -4.59 -5.82 18.62
N LEU A 116 -5.12 -4.96 19.49
CA LEU A 116 -4.39 -4.35 20.61
C LEU A 116 -4.04 -5.34 21.74
N ASP A 117 -4.36 -6.62 21.60
CA ASP A 117 -4.15 -7.63 22.63
C ASP A 117 -2.80 -8.33 22.52
N ARG A 118 -1.76 -7.68 23.11
CA ARG A 118 -0.58 -8.38 23.62
C ARG A 118 -0.37 -8.29 25.13
N ASP A 119 -1.24 -7.61 25.87
CA ASP A 119 -1.00 -7.36 27.31
C ASP A 119 -2.02 -7.97 28.30
N HIS A 120 -3.02 -8.76 27.87
CA HIS A 120 -4.02 -9.32 28.80
C HIS A 120 -4.06 -10.86 28.96
N GLN A 121 -3.11 -11.62 28.40
CA GLN A 121 -3.06 -13.09 28.57
C GLN A 121 -1.88 -13.62 29.42
N ASN A 122 -1.44 -12.90 30.45
CA ASN A 122 -0.48 -13.47 31.44
C ASN A 122 -0.86 -13.27 32.92
N PHE A 123 -2.08 -12.81 33.25
CA PHE A 123 -2.54 -12.66 34.64
C PHE A 123 -3.92 -13.26 34.90
N SER A 124 -4.15 -14.49 34.43
CA SER A 124 -5.32 -15.28 34.82
C SER A 124 -5.02 -16.79 34.83
N SER A 125 -3.95 -17.17 35.53
CA SER A 125 -3.87 -18.50 36.15
C SER A 125 -3.87 -18.33 37.68
N GLY A 126 -4.97 -17.76 38.19
CA GLY A 126 -5.30 -17.79 39.61
C GLY A 126 -5.97 -19.13 39.94
N SER A 127 -5.24 -19.96 40.68
CA SER A 127 -5.68 -20.65 41.91
C SER A 127 -7.15 -21.13 42.04
N GLU A 128 -7.33 -22.45 42.11
CA GLU A 128 -8.16 -23.27 43.04
C GLU A 128 -8.23 -24.70 42.45
N SER A 129 -7.95 -25.82 43.13
CA SER A 129 -8.54 -26.36 44.37
C SER A 129 -7.65 -27.52 44.87
N SER A 130 -7.19 -27.52 46.13
CA SER A 130 -7.80 -28.19 47.31
C SER A 130 -7.54 -29.71 47.44
N ARG A 131 -6.73 -30.01 48.45
CA ARG A 131 -6.74 -31.15 49.40
C ARG A 131 -7.85 -32.21 49.26
N THR A 132 -7.43 -33.48 49.32
CA THR A 132 -7.97 -34.67 50.05
C THR A 132 -7.47 -35.92 49.30
N GLU A 133 -6.87 -36.98 49.84
CA GLU A 133 -6.58 -37.54 51.17
C GLU A 133 -5.31 -38.41 51.02
#